data_AF-A0A8J8AZT5-F1
#
_entry.id   AF-A0A8J8AZT5-F1
#
_cell.length_a   1.000
_cell.length_b   1.000
_cell.length_c   1.000
_cell.angle_alpha   90.00
_cell.angle_beta   90.00
_cell.angle_gamma   90.00
#
_symmetry.space_group_name_H-M   'P 1'
#
loop_
_entity.id
_entity.type
_entity.pdbx_description
1 polymer ?
#
loop_
_entity_poly.entity_id
_entity_poly.type
_entity_poly.pdbx_seq_one_letter_code
_entity_poly.pdbx_strand_id
1 'polypeptide(L)'
;MFRLIALLLVALLVLLQVKFWAGEGGWREVEALEQSVARQRAENARLKLRNDALSAEVEDLKTGDAAIEERARSELGMIRPGETFYRVVEDAPAAQPADGDGRQ
;
A
#
# COMPACT_ATOMS: atom_id res chain seq x y z
N MET A 1 74.25 0.77 1.29
CA MET A 1 73.19 -0.13 0.79
C MET A 1 71.89 -0.03 1.59
N PHE A 2 71.89 -0.18 2.93
CA PHE A 2 70.66 -0.14 3.74
C PHE A 2 69.79 1.13 3.62
N ARG A 3 70.39 2.31 3.41
CA ARG A 3 69.64 3.58 3.24
C ARG A 3 68.73 3.60 2.00
N LEU A 4 69.15 2.96 0.90
CA LEU A 4 68.34 2.85 -0.32
C LEU A 4 67.15 1.90 -0.14
N ILE A 5 67.39 0.78 0.56
CA ILE A 5 66.33 -0.19 0.89
C ILE A 5 65.29 0.46 1.81
N ALA A 6 65.73 1.23 2.81
CA ALA A 6 64.84 1.98 3.69
C ALA A 6 64.00 3.01 2.94
N LEU A 7 64.60 3.77 2.02
CA LEU A 7 63.87 4.74 1.18
C LEU A 7 62.83 4.06 0.28
N LEU A 8 63.18 2.91 -0.30
CA LEU A 8 62.24 2.13 -1.12
C LEU A 8 61.07 1.60 -0.30
N LEU A 9 61.32 1.10 0.91
CA LEU A 9 60.28 0.67 1.84
C LEU A 9 59.35 1.82 2.26
N VAL A 10 59.91 3.00 2.53
CA VAL A 10 59.12 4.20 2.84
C VAL A 10 58.29 4.62 1.64
N ALA A 11 58.85 4.63 0.43
CA ALA A 11 58.11 4.95 -0.78
C ALA A 11 56.97 3.95 -1.03
N LEU A 12 57.22 2.65 -0.83
CA LEU A 12 56.20 1.60 -0.94
C LEU A 12 55.10 1.78 0.12
N LEU A 13 55.48 2.13 1.36
CA LEU A 13 54.53 2.39 2.44
C LEU A 13 53.63 3.60 2.09
N VAL A 14 54.21 4.69 1.63
CA VAL A 14 53.46 5.89 1.21
C VAL A 14 52.51 5.57 0.07
N LEU A 15 52.97 4.81 -0.94
CA LEU A 15 52.13 4.37 -2.05
C LEU A 15 50.92 3.55 -1.56
N LEU A 16 51.15 2.64 -0.61
CA LEU A 16 50.10 1.78 -0.05
C LEU A 16 49.11 2.59 0.80
N GLN A 17 49.59 3.56 1.58
CA GLN A 17 48.74 4.48 2.33
C GLN A 17 47.85 5.32 1.40
N VAL A 18 48.43 5.84 0.31
CA VAL A 18 47.67 6.57 -0.71
C VAL A 18 46.65 5.65 -1.40
N LYS A 19 47.02 4.41 -1.77
CA LYS A 19 46.08 3.44 -2.36
C LYS A 19 44.99 3.03 -1.37
N PHE A 20 45.27 3.02 -0.07
CA PHE A 20 44.27 2.72 0.97
C PHE A 20 43.29 3.88 1.15
N TRP A 21 43.75 5.12 1.13
CA TRP A 21 42.87 6.30 1.15
C TRP A 21 42.10 6.49 -0.16
N ALA A 22 42.65 6.04 -1.29
CA ALA A 22 42.06 6.18 -2.61
C ALA A 22 41.29 4.93 -3.10
N GLY A 23 41.43 3.78 -2.45
CA GLY A 23 40.96 2.48 -2.97
C GLY A 23 39.70 1.98 -2.30
N GLU A 24 38.69 1.66 -3.11
CA GLU A 24 37.52 0.79 -2.86
C GLU A 24 36.65 1.06 -1.61
N GLY A 25 36.88 2.18 -0.92
CA GLY A 25 36.06 2.66 0.20
C GLY A 25 36.30 4.14 0.50
N GLY A 26 36.74 4.91 -0.50
CA GLY A 26 37.05 6.33 -0.33
C GLY A 26 35.83 7.12 0.12
N TRP A 27 36.02 8.04 1.07
CA TRP A 27 34.99 8.93 1.63
C TRP A 27 34.13 9.63 0.56
N ARG A 28 34.69 9.84 -0.63
CA ARG A 28 33.97 10.41 -1.79
C ARG A 28 32.92 9.49 -2.40
N GLU A 29 33.14 8.18 -2.40
CA GLU A 29 32.20 7.22 -2.98
C GLU A 29 31.06 6.92 -2.01
N VAL A 30 31.35 6.90 -0.71
CA VAL A 30 30.32 6.86 0.35
C VAL A 30 29.45 8.11 0.29
N GLU A 31 30.04 9.30 0.16
CA GLU A 31 29.28 10.55 0.10
C GLU A 31 28.41 10.64 -1.17
N ALA A 32 28.92 10.22 -2.32
CA ALA A 32 28.13 10.15 -3.55
C ALA A 32 26.99 9.11 -3.46
N LEU A 33 27.25 7.96 -2.83
CA LEU A 33 26.25 6.91 -2.64
C LEU A 33 25.17 7.34 -1.63
N GLU A 34 25.56 7.99 -0.53
CA GLU A 34 24.63 8.58 0.45
C GLU A 34 23.73 9.64 -0.18
N GLN A 35 24.29 10.52 -1.02
CA GLN A 35 23.50 11.53 -1.74
C GLN A 35 22.49 10.89 -2.71
N SER A 36 22.88 9.81 -3.41
CA SER A 36 21.97 9.08 -4.30
C SER A 36 20.83 8.41 -3.51
N VAL A 37 21.15 7.76 -2.38
CA VAL A 37 20.16 7.14 -1.48
C VAL A 37 19.21 8.19 -0.90
N ALA A 38 19.72 9.36 -0.51
CA ALA A 38 18.90 10.45 0.02
C ALA A 38 17.90 10.97 -1.03
N ARG A 39 18.33 11.16 -2.29
CA ARG A 39 17.44 11.57 -3.39
C ARG A 39 16.35 10.53 -3.66
N GLN A 40 16.71 9.25 -3.76
CA GLN A 40 15.75 8.18 -4.00
C GLN A 40 14.75 8.03 -2.86
N ARG A 41 15.17 8.23 -1.60
CA ARG A 41 14.25 8.21 -0.45
C ARG A 41 13.25 9.37 -0.51
N ALA A 42 13.69 10.57 -0.88
CA ALA A 42 12.81 11.72 -1.02
C ALA A 42 11.75 11.51 -2.13
N GLU A 43 12.17 10.96 -3.28
CA GLU A 43 11.26 10.63 -4.37
C GLU A 43 10.25 9.55 -3.97
N ASN A 44 10.72 8.48 -3.32
CA ASN A 44 9.83 7.43 -2.82
C ASN A 44 8.82 7.96 -1.79
N ALA A 45 9.23 8.83 -0.88
CA ALA A 45 8.33 9.44 0.10
C ALA A 45 7.23 10.26 -0.59
N ARG A 46 7.59 11.05 -1.62
CA ARG A 46 6.64 11.82 -2.41
C ARG A 46 5.67 10.93 -3.19
N LEU A 47 6.16 9.84 -3.79
CA LEU A 47 5.33 8.89 -4.52
C LEU A 47 4.36 8.17 -3.57
N LYS A 48 4.82 7.77 -2.38
CA LYS A 48 3.99 7.14 -1.36
C LYS A 48 2.85 8.05 -0.92
N LEU A 49 3.12 9.32 -0.61
CA LEU A 49 2.08 10.29 -0.26
C LEU A 49 0.99 10.43 -1.34
N ARG A 50 1.39 10.42 -2.62
CA ARG A 50 0.44 10.48 -3.74
C ARG A 50 -0.37 9.19 -3.86
N ASN A 51 0.27 8.04 -3.69
CA ASN A 51 -0.39 6.75 -3.74
C ASN A 51 -1.42 6.62 -2.61
N ASP A 52 -1.06 7.03 -1.39
CA ASP A 52 -1.96 7.03 -0.24
C ASP A 52 -3.18 7.94 -0.50
N ALA A 53 -2.97 9.14 -1.05
CA ALA A 53 -4.06 10.06 -1.42
C ALA A 53 -4.98 9.48 -2.52
N LEU A 54 -4.40 8.93 -3.58
CA LEU A 54 -5.17 8.29 -4.67
C LEU A 54 -5.93 7.06 -4.18
N SER A 55 -5.33 6.27 -3.28
CA SER A 55 -6.00 5.11 -2.70
C SER A 55 -7.20 5.53 -1.86
N ALA A 56 -7.07 6.61 -1.08
CA ALA A 56 -8.19 7.15 -0.31
C ALA A 56 -9.31 7.68 -1.23
N GLU A 57 -8.97 8.34 -2.34
CA GLU A 57 -9.95 8.82 -3.32
C GLU A 57 -10.68 7.65 -4.01
N VAL A 58 -9.97 6.57 -4.35
CA VAL A 58 -10.59 5.35 -4.91
C VAL A 58 -11.50 4.67 -3.88
N GLU A 59 -11.12 4.63 -2.61
CA GLU A 59 -11.93 4.08 -1.52
C GLU A 59 -13.22 4.90 -1.33
N ASP A 60 -13.12 6.22 -1.35
CA ASP A 60 -14.25 7.14 -1.21
C ASP A 60 -15.22 7.01 -2.40
N LEU A 61 -14.70 6.96 -3.64
CA LEU A 61 -15.53 6.77 -4.83
C LEU A 61 -16.29 5.44 -4.79
N LYS A 62 -15.63 4.34 -4.42
CA LYS A 62 -16.29 3.02 -4.30
C LYS A 62 -17.36 3.02 -3.22
N THR A 63 -17.09 3.69 -2.11
CA THR A 63 -18.04 3.78 -0.98
C THR A 63 -19.24 4.65 -1.35
N GLY A 64 -19.01 5.77 -2.05
CA GLY A 64 -20.05 6.64 -2.58
C GLY A 64 -20.96 5.93 -3.59
N ASP A 65 -20.38 5.20 -4.55
CA ASP A 65 -21.15 4.44 -5.54
C ASP A 65 -21.99 3.32 -4.89
N ALA A 66 -21.42 2.59 -3.93
CA ALA A 66 -22.14 1.57 -3.17
C ALA A 66 -23.29 2.17 -2.35
N ALA A 67 -23.08 3.34 -1.73
CA ALA A 67 -24.12 4.04 -0.99
C ALA A 67 -25.28 4.50 -1.92
N ILE A 68 -24.96 4.90 -3.15
CA ILE A 68 -25.96 5.27 -4.16
C ILE A 68 -26.74 4.03 -4.64
N GLU A 69 -26.07 2.90 -4.89
CA GLU A 69 -26.74 1.64 -5.28
C GLU A 69 -27.69 1.14 -4.19
N GLU A 70 -27.27 1.18 -2.92
CA GLU A 70 -28.11 0.81 -1.77
C GLU A 70 -29.38 1.66 -1.71
N ARG A 71 -29.25 2.99 -1.90
CA ARG A 71 -30.39 3.93 -1.93
C ARG A 71 -31.33 3.66 -3.10
N ALA A 72 -30.79 3.40 -4.30
CA ALA A 72 -31.58 3.09 -5.48
C ALA A 72 -32.37 1.78 -5.34
N ARG A 73 -31.78 0.76 -4.70
CA ARG A 73 -32.45 -0.52 -4.42
C ARG A 73 -33.49 -0.42 -3.31
N SER A 74 -33.15 0.23 -2.20
CA SER A 74 -34.01 0.31 -1.01
C SER A 74 -35.18 1.26 -1.17
N GLU A 75 -34.98 2.44 -1.77
CA GLU A 75 -36.02 3.48 -1.85
C GLU A 75 -36.79 3.45 -3.17
N LEU A 76 -36.09 3.16 -4.29
CA LEU A 76 -36.68 3.24 -5.62
C LEU A 76 -37.00 1.85 -6.21
N GLY A 77 -36.63 0.78 -5.50
CA GLY A 77 -36.87 -0.60 -5.96
C GLY A 77 -36.18 -0.93 -7.28
N MET A 78 -35.13 -0.18 -7.64
CA MET A 78 -34.43 -0.37 -8.91
C MET A 78 -33.63 -1.66 -8.88
N ILE A 79 -33.73 -2.43 -9.97
CA ILE A 79 -33.00 -3.69 -10.19
C ILE A 79 -32.23 -3.59 -11.51
N ARG A 80 -31.07 -4.24 -11.61
CA ARG A 80 -30.30 -4.20 -12.87
C ARG A 80 -31.00 -4.98 -13.98
N PRO A 81 -30.78 -4.62 -15.26
CA PRO A 81 -31.29 -5.41 -16.38
C PRO A 81 -30.79 -6.86 -16.31
N GLY A 82 -31.71 -7.83 -16.24
CA GLY A 82 -31.38 -9.26 -16.13
C GLY A 82 -31.22 -9.80 -14.70
N GLU A 83 -31.51 -8.99 -13.67
CA GLU A 83 -31.47 -9.39 -12.26
C GLU A 83 -32.87 -9.87 -11.79
N THR A 84 -32.95 -11.02 -11.10
CA THR A 84 -34.21 -11.54 -10.54
C THR A 84 -34.30 -11.17 -9.06
N PHE A 85 -35.26 -10.33 -8.70
CA PHE A 85 -35.47 -9.86 -7.32
C PHE A 85 -36.45 -10.75 -6.56
N TYR A 86 -36.00 -11.33 -5.45
CA TYR A 86 -36.83 -12.14 -4.56
C TYR A 86 -37.17 -11.34 -3.30
N ARG A 87 -38.47 -11.13 -3.05
CA ARG A 87 -38.96 -10.51 -1.81
C ARG A 87 -39.64 -11.57 -0.97
N VAL A 88 -39.08 -11.86 0.19
CA VAL A 88 -39.71 -12.73 1.19
C VAL A 88 -40.85 -11.95 1.84
N VAL A 89 -42.08 -12.35 1.58
CA VAL A 89 -43.26 -11.91 2.35
C VAL A 89 -43.56 -13.01 3.36
N GLU A 90 -43.66 -12.64 4.64
CA GLU A 90 -44.15 -13.57 5.65
C GLU A 90 -45.62 -13.88 5.33
N ASP A 91 -45.91 -15.17 5.11
CA ASP A 91 -47.28 -15.62 4.87
C ASP A 91 -48.15 -15.21 6.05
N ALA A 92 -49.26 -14.54 5.73
CA ALA A 92 -50.26 -14.10 6.70
C ALA A 92 -50.57 -15.24 7.68
N PRO A 93 -50.66 -14.96 9.00
CA PRO A 93 -50.85 -15.99 9.99
C PRO A 93 -52.08 -16.80 9.61
N ALA A 94 -51.86 -18.09 9.37
CA ALA A 94 -52.89 -19.04 8.99
C ALA A 94 -54.10 -18.84 9.90
N ALA A 95 -55.25 -18.57 9.29
CA ALA A 95 -56.52 -18.42 9.97
C ALA A 95 -56.66 -19.54 11.00
N GLN A 96 -56.72 -19.16 12.28
CA GLN A 96 -57.05 -20.08 13.36
C GLN A 96 -58.36 -20.76 12.99
N PRO A 97 -58.40 -22.11 12.87
CA PRO A 97 -59.66 -22.80 12.79
C PRO A 97 -60.39 -22.50 14.10
N ALA A 98 -61.54 -21.85 13.99
CA ALA A 98 -62.46 -21.70 15.10
C ALA A 98 -62.87 -23.12 15.53
N ASP A 99 -62.22 -23.64 16.56
CA ASP A 99 -62.62 -24.86 17.25
C ASP A 99 -63.98 -24.60 17.89
N GLY A 100 -65.03 -25.04 17.19
CA GLY A 100 -66.35 -25.17 17.74
C GLY A 100 -66.37 -26.36 18.71
N ASP A 101 -66.04 -26.13 19.98
CA ASP A 101 -66.35 -27.09 21.04
C ASP A 101 -67.74 -26.80 21.59
N GLY A 102 -68.74 -27.37 20.91
CA GLY A 102 -70.05 -27.61 21.49
C GLY A 102 -70.01 -28.91 22.27
N ARG A 103 -69.84 -28.82 23.59
CA ARG A 103 -70.18 -29.89 24.53
C ARG A 103 -71.03 -29.34 25.67
N GLN A 104 -72.34 -29.57 25.53
CA GLN A 104 -73.20 -29.95 26.66
C GLN A 104 -73.04 -31.44 26.91
#